data_AF-K9G7X8-F1
#
_entry.id   AF-K9G7X8-F1
#
_cell.length_a   1.000
_cell.length_b   1.000
_cell.length_c   1.000
_cell.angle_alpha   90.00
_cell.angle_beta   90.00
_cell.angle_gamma   90.00
#
_symmetry.space_group_name_H-M   'P 1'
#
loop_
_entity.id
_entity.type
_entity.pdbx_description
1 polymer ?
#
loop_
_entity_poly.entity_id
_entity_poly.type
_entity_poly.pdbx_seq_one_letter_code
_entity_poly.pdbx_strand_id
1 'polypeptide(L)'
;MTPEGVEGDAGLHDSSHKTTRTISGSSFFREHRATTLPTPAEVRVINEESGNIRGTRFNRPPPVKFPSLGLIVKYGADTTVTEAETQNMVYKQLKGKVPVPEVFGWTEDGGQVFIYMSLIGGEPLEQRWGALNDEERDAVCKELNDMVKTWRSLEQPDQVLYVGGLDNQPLNDIFLSGHRDLAGPFHGADAVQKFQNGCDIEIDGEVPVVFTHDDLVPPNILLSPGKNPVVAAIIDWGQAGWYPAYWEYCKARRVRPNPEYFDENLDEEWNTRYLPTILDPVDDETVYHPWLWFVLSKGI
;
A
#
# COMPACT_ATOMS: atom_id res chain seq x y z
N MET A 1 -20.95 -21.29 60.86
CA MET A 1 -21.45 -21.26 59.48
C MET A 1 -20.47 -20.45 58.66
N THR A 2 -19.58 -21.16 57.98
CA THR A 2 -18.70 -20.65 56.94
C THR A 2 -19.45 -20.64 55.61
N PRO A 3 -19.24 -19.62 54.77
CA PRO A 3 -19.18 -19.78 53.31
C PRO A 3 -17.71 -19.57 52.87
N GLU A 4 -17.06 -20.54 52.22
CA GLU A 4 -17.09 -20.75 50.75
C GLU A 4 -16.84 -19.42 50.02
N GLY A 5 -15.71 -19.11 49.39
CA GLY A 5 -14.71 -19.95 48.71
C GLY A 5 -14.89 -19.81 47.20
N VAL A 6 -14.34 -18.76 46.58
CA VAL A 6 -13.96 -18.74 45.15
C VAL A 6 -12.76 -17.80 45.00
N GLU A 7 -11.57 -18.38 44.90
CA GLU A 7 -10.40 -17.73 44.32
C GLU A 7 -10.64 -17.58 42.81
N GLY A 8 -10.76 -16.33 42.35
CA GLY A 8 -10.70 -16.01 40.93
C GLY A 8 -9.24 -15.86 40.52
N ASP A 9 -8.70 -16.91 39.94
CA ASP A 9 -7.43 -16.91 39.22
C ASP A 9 -7.52 -15.90 38.06
N ALA A 10 -6.94 -14.72 38.26
CA ALA A 10 -6.75 -13.73 37.21
C ALA A 10 -5.60 -14.22 36.32
N GLY A 11 -5.93 -15.16 35.43
CA GLY A 11 -5.11 -15.54 34.29
C GLY A 11 -4.88 -14.31 33.41
N LEU A 12 -3.81 -13.59 33.69
CA LEU A 12 -3.15 -12.71 32.72
C LEU A 12 -2.78 -13.59 31.53
N HIS A 13 -3.57 -13.51 30.47
CA HIS A 13 -3.17 -14.01 29.16
C HIS A 13 -2.03 -13.12 28.65
N ASP A 14 -0.82 -13.48 29.04
CA ASP A 14 0.40 -13.18 28.30
C ASP A 14 0.42 -14.04 27.04
N SER A 15 0.25 -13.39 25.89
CA SER A 15 0.73 -13.91 24.61
C SER A 15 0.88 -12.76 23.62
N SER A 16 1.89 -11.91 23.80
CA SER A 16 2.40 -11.12 22.68
C SER A 16 3.06 -12.11 21.71
N HIS A 17 2.30 -12.65 20.77
CA HIS A 17 2.88 -13.33 19.62
C HIS A 17 3.69 -12.28 18.85
N LYS A 18 5.01 -12.27 19.06
CA LYS A 18 5.92 -11.53 18.19
C LYS A 18 5.80 -12.16 16.80
N THR A 19 5.12 -11.47 15.89
CA THR A 19 4.86 -11.94 14.51
C THR A 19 6.13 -11.81 13.65
N THR A 20 7.24 -12.39 14.10
CA THR A 20 8.48 -12.44 13.31
C THR A 20 8.36 -13.54 12.27
N ARG A 21 8.53 -13.18 10.99
CA ARG A 21 8.58 -14.12 9.89
C ARG A 21 9.78 -13.86 9.00
N THR A 22 10.58 -14.88 8.80
CA THR A 22 11.63 -14.91 7.77
C THR A 22 11.18 -15.78 6.61
N ILE A 23 11.28 -15.27 5.38
CA ILE A 23 10.94 -16.02 4.17
C ILE A 23 12.22 -16.68 3.65
N SER A 24 12.54 -17.86 4.16
CA SER A 24 13.80 -18.57 3.85
C SER A 24 13.98 -18.90 2.35
N GLY A 25 12.88 -18.97 1.58
CA GLY A 25 12.92 -19.18 0.13
C GLY A 25 13.12 -17.91 -0.72
N SER A 26 13.18 -16.73 -0.09
CA SER A 26 13.35 -15.45 -0.79
C SER A 26 14.72 -15.32 -1.43
N SER A 27 14.85 -14.45 -2.45
CA SER A 27 16.14 -14.22 -3.12
C SER A 27 17.25 -13.84 -2.15
N PHE A 28 16.97 -13.08 -1.09
CA PHE A 28 17.94 -12.69 -0.07
C PHE A 28 18.75 -13.86 0.49
N PHE A 29 18.07 -14.94 0.90
CA PHE A 29 18.72 -16.12 1.46
C PHE A 29 19.25 -17.07 0.39
N ARG A 30 18.55 -17.23 -0.74
CA ARG A 30 19.02 -18.07 -1.85
C ARG A 30 20.32 -17.56 -2.46
N GLU A 31 20.48 -16.24 -2.54
CA GLU A 31 21.68 -15.58 -3.07
C GLU A 31 22.75 -15.38 -1.99
N HIS A 32 22.53 -15.87 -0.77
CA HIS A 32 23.47 -15.80 0.35
C HIS A 32 23.94 -14.37 0.66
N ARG A 33 23.03 -13.39 0.58
CA ARG A 33 23.37 -11.97 0.82
C ARG A 33 23.79 -11.72 2.26
N ALA A 34 23.16 -12.43 3.21
CA ALA A 34 23.58 -12.56 4.61
C ALA A 34 22.93 -13.80 5.24
N THR A 35 23.37 -14.19 6.43
CA THR A 35 22.76 -15.29 7.22
C THR A 35 21.47 -14.86 7.92
N THR A 36 21.32 -13.58 8.24
CA THR A 36 20.16 -13.00 8.93
C THR A 36 19.80 -11.64 8.33
N LEU A 37 18.54 -11.22 8.50
CA LEU A 37 18.12 -9.85 8.22
C LEU A 37 18.65 -8.91 9.33
N PRO A 38 18.88 -7.62 9.03
CA PRO A 38 19.27 -6.63 10.04
C PRO A 38 18.24 -6.56 11.18
N THR A 39 18.72 -6.43 12.41
CA THR A 39 17.87 -6.30 13.59
C THR A 39 17.15 -4.95 13.61
N PRO A 40 15.98 -4.84 14.26
CA PRO A 40 15.31 -3.55 14.48
C PRO A 40 16.22 -2.48 15.12
N ALA A 41 17.12 -2.88 16.03
CA ALA A 41 18.08 -1.98 16.65
C ALA A 41 19.07 -1.40 15.62
N GLU A 42 19.66 -2.24 14.76
CA GLU A 42 20.57 -1.77 13.69
C GLU A 42 19.85 -0.83 12.71
N VAL A 43 18.61 -1.15 12.34
CA VAL A 43 17.78 -0.30 11.47
C VAL A 43 17.56 1.08 12.09
N ARG A 44 17.20 1.15 13.38
CA ARG A 44 16.99 2.43 14.09
C ARG A 44 18.27 3.24 14.22
N VAL A 45 19.41 2.61 14.54
CA VAL A 45 20.71 3.28 14.63
C VAL A 45 21.07 3.98 13.33
N ILE A 46 20.89 3.32 12.18
CA ILE A 46 21.17 3.97 10.87
C ILE A 46 20.29 5.19 10.65
N ASN A 47 19.02 5.13 11.04
CA ASN A 47 18.11 6.26 10.91
C ASN A 47 18.46 7.41 11.87
N GLU A 48 18.88 7.11 13.10
CA GLU A 48 19.38 8.08 14.06
C GLU A 48 20.65 8.78 13.54
N GLU A 49 21.59 8.01 12.99
CA GLU A 49 22.85 8.51 12.43
C GLU A 49 22.68 9.29 11.12
N SER A 50 21.56 9.10 10.41
CA SER A 50 21.26 9.81 9.16
C SER A 50 21.11 11.33 9.34
N GLY A 51 20.88 11.81 10.56
CA GLY A 51 20.58 13.21 10.86
C GLY A 51 19.22 13.69 10.34
N ASN A 52 18.40 12.80 9.77
CA ASN A 52 17.06 13.13 9.31
C ASN A 52 16.15 13.39 10.52
N ILE A 53 15.52 14.56 10.58
CA ILE A 53 14.59 14.95 11.65
C ILE A 53 13.40 13.99 11.81
N ARG A 54 13.10 13.18 10.78
CA ARG A 54 12.06 12.14 10.80
C ARG A 54 12.60 10.77 11.20
N GLY A 55 13.91 10.57 11.27
CA GLY A 55 14.58 9.30 11.56
C GLY A 55 14.12 8.62 12.85
N THR A 56 13.78 9.42 13.86
CA THR A 56 13.34 8.95 15.18
C THR A 56 11.81 8.96 15.37
N ARG A 57 11.03 9.23 14.31
CA ARG A 57 9.56 9.18 14.42
C ARG A 57 9.09 7.77 14.72
N PHE A 58 8.13 7.64 15.63
CA PHE A 58 7.54 6.36 16.01
C PHE A 58 6.65 5.79 14.90
N ASN A 59 5.76 6.61 14.31
CA ASN A 59 4.74 6.12 13.39
C ASN A 59 5.27 5.88 11.97
N ARG A 60 6.04 6.83 11.44
CA ARG A 60 6.49 6.85 10.02
C ARG A 60 7.91 7.42 9.89
N PRO A 61 8.93 6.73 10.40
CA PRO A 61 10.32 7.05 10.08
C PRO A 61 10.62 6.76 8.59
N PRO A 62 11.64 7.41 8.00
CA PRO A 62 12.04 7.14 6.62
C PRO A 62 12.57 5.69 6.46
N PRO A 63 12.34 5.02 5.32
CA PRO A 63 12.89 3.69 5.08
C PRO A 63 14.42 3.68 5.07
N VAL A 64 15.01 2.62 5.61
CA VAL A 64 16.47 2.45 5.74
C VAL A 64 17.00 1.55 4.63
N LYS A 65 18.02 2.01 3.91
CA LYS A 65 18.64 1.25 2.81
C LYS A 65 19.90 0.54 3.29
N PHE A 66 20.06 -0.71 2.86
CA PHE A 66 21.27 -1.52 3.00
C PHE A 66 21.76 -1.93 1.60
N PRO A 67 22.46 -1.03 0.86
CA PRO A 67 22.81 -1.27 -0.54
C PRO A 67 23.67 -2.52 -0.76
N SER A 68 24.61 -2.81 0.15
CA SER A 68 25.46 -4.01 0.11
C SER A 68 24.67 -5.32 0.20
N LEU A 69 23.46 -5.27 0.75
CA LEU A 69 22.55 -6.40 0.89
C LEU A 69 21.41 -6.38 -0.15
N GLY A 70 21.36 -5.37 -1.02
CA GLY A 70 20.22 -5.16 -1.92
C GLY A 70 18.88 -5.13 -1.18
N LEU A 71 18.87 -4.50 0.01
CA LEU A 71 17.77 -4.52 0.97
C LEU A 71 17.34 -3.09 1.31
N ILE A 72 16.03 -2.91 1.49
CA ILE A 72 15.44 -1.73 2.11
C ILE A 72 14.46 -2.18 3.20
N VAL A 73 14.40 -1.40 4.28
CA VAL A 73 13.54 -1.68 5.43
C VAL A 73 12.56 -0.52 5.63
N LYS A 74 11.27 -0.78 5.42
CA LYS A 74 10.18 0.13 5.83
C LYS A 74 9.77 -0.27 7.24
N TYR A 75 9.60 0.70 8.15
CA TYR A 75 9.15 0.40 9.50
C TYR A 75 8.39 1.56 10.12
N GLY A 76 7.63 1.26 11.18
CA GLY A 76 6.86 2.25 11.92
C GLY A 76 5.66 1.62 12.64
N ALA A 77 5.00 2.40 13.48
CA ALA A 77 3.76 1.97 14.14
C ALA A 77 2.55 1.93 13.18
N ASP A 78 2.60 2.69 12.08
CA ASP A 78 1.57 2.67 11.04
C ASP A 78 1.81 1.59 9.98
N THR A 79 3.00 0.96 9.99
CA THR A 79 3.31 -0.20 9.14
C THR A 79 2.66 -1.44 9.74
N THR A 80 2.08 -2.30 8.91
CA THR A 80 1.35 -3.49 9.38
C THR A 80 1.93 -4.79 8.83
N VAL A 81 1.67 -5.91 9.52
CA VAL A 81 1.98 -7.24 8.97
C VAL A 81 1.15 -7.52 7.70
N THR A 82 -0.11 -7.05 7.67
CA THR A 82 -1.01 -7.16 6.51
C THR A 82 -0.42 -6.50 5.26
N GLU A 83 0.26 -5.35 5.40
CA GLU A 83 0.99 -4.73 4.30
C GLU A 83 2.08 -5.67 3.73
N ALA A 84 2.89 -6.28 4.60
CA ALA A 84 3.94 -7.21 4.18
C ALA A 84 3.37 -8.46 3.48
N GLU A 85 2.27 -8.99 4.01
CA GLU A 85 1.57 -10.14 3.45
C GLU A 85 0.92 -9.83 2.11
N THR A 86 0.29 -8.66 1.99
CA THR A 86 -0.32 -8.16 0.76
C THR A 86 0.73 -7.99 -0.33
N GLN A 87 1.83 -7.30 -0.06
CA GLN A 87 2.91 -7.16 -1.04
C GLN A 87 3.51 -8.52 -1.44
N ASN A 88 3.68 -9.45 -0.50
CA ASN A 88 4.18 -10.79 -0.80
C ASN A 88 3.22 -11.61 -1.67
N MET A 89 1.90 -11.47 -1.44
CA MET A 89 0.86 -12.08 -2.28
C MET A 89 0.93 -11.51 -3.70
N VAL A 90 0.94 -10.19 -3.84
CA VAL A 90 1.01 -9.50 -5.14
C VAL A 90 2.28 -9.89 -5.89
N TYR A 91 3.45 -9.85 -5.22
CA TYR A 91 4.73 -10.26 -5.80
C TYR A 91 4.68 -11.67 -6.39
N LYS A 92 4.06 -12.63 -5.68
CA LYS A 92 3.95 -14.02 -6.14
C LYS A 92 2.99 -14.17 -7.31
N GLN A 93 1.80 -13.58 -7.21
CA GLN A 93 0.76 -13.75 -8.22
C GLN A 93 1.05 -12.99 -9.52
N LEU A 94 1.74 -11.84 -9.43
CA LEU A 94 2.05 -10.98 -10.57
C LEU A 94 3.49 -11.11 -11.07
N LYS A 95 4.21 -12.13 -10.60
CA LYS A 95 5.62 -12.34 -10.93
C LYS A 95 5.85 -12.37 -12.45
N GLY A 96 6.75 -11.52 -12.90
CA GLY A 96 7.10 -11.40 -14.33
C GLY A 96 6.11 -10.60 -15.17
N LYS A 97 5.06 -10.03 -14.56
CA LYS A 97 4.08 -9.16 -15.23
C LYS A 97 4.07 -7.75 -14.63
N VAL A 98 4.15 -7.64 -13.32
CA VAL A 98 4.27 -6.36 -12.59
C VAL A 98 5.53 -6.40 -11.73
N PRO A 99 6.44 -5.41 -11.84
CA PRO A 99 7.62 -5.36 -11.01
C PRO A 99 7.24 -4.89 -9.60
N VAL A 100 7.30 -5.80 -8.64
CA VAL A 100 6.99 -5.54 -7.21
C VAL A 100 8.22 -5.92 -6.38
N PRO A 101 8.61 -5.15 -5.36
CA PRO A 101 9.70 -5.55 -4.47
C PRO A 101 9.40 -6.85 -3.74
N GLU A 102 10.34 -7.79 -3.76
CA GLU A 102 10.21 -9.05 -3.03
C GLU A 102 10.34 -8.80 -1.53
N VAL A 103 9.37 -9.29 -0.74
CA VAL A 103 9.48 -9.29 0.72
C VAL A 103 10.36 -10.45 1.17
N PHE A 104 11.37 -10.15 1.99
CA PHE A 104 12.29 -11.13 2.58
C PHE A 104 11.83 -11.59 3.97
N GLY A 105 11.03 -10.78 4.64
CA GLY A 105 10.46 -11.08 5.95
C GLY A 105 9.92 -9.83 6.63
N TRP A 106 9.42 -10.01 7.85
CA TRP A 106 9.01 -8.92 8.73
C TRP A 106 9.20 -9.29 10.20
N THR A 107 9.23 -8.29 11.06
CA THR A 107 9.24 -8.47 12.51
C THR A 107 8.55 -7.32 13.22
N GLU A 108 8.12 -7.58 14.45
CA GLU A 108 7.61 -6.55 15.35
C GLU A 108 8.61 -6.31 16.49
N ASP A 109 8.83 -5.04 16.80
CA ASP A 109 9.68 -4.66 17.92
C ASP A 109 9.28 -3.27 18.45
N GLY A 110 9.06 -3.16 19.76
CA GLY A 110 8.72 -1.89 20.41
C GLY A 110 7.46 -1.20 19.90
N GLY A 111 6.46 -1.97 19.42
CA GLY A 111 5.24 -1.42 18.83
C GLY A 111 5.38 -0.88 17.40
N GLN A 112 6.50 -1.17 16.74
CA GLN A 112 6.70 -0.90 15.31
C GLN A 112 6.81 -2.20 14.53
N VAL A 113 6.23 -2.25 13.34
CA VAL A 113 6.45 -3.34 12.37
C VAL A 113 7.59 -2.95 11.45
N PHE A 114 8.43 -3.91 11.09
CA PHE A 114 9.54 -3.79 10.15
C PHE A 114 9.31 -4.73 8.98
N ILE A 115 9.32 -4.21 7.76
CA ILE A 115 9.19 -4.98 6.51
C ILE A 115 10.52 -4.92 5.78
N TYR A 116 11.13 -6.08 5.57
CA TYR A 116 12.38 -6.24 4.86
C TYR A 116 12.09 -6.65 3.43
N MET A 117 12.54 -5.86 2.46
CA MET A 117 12.23 -6.10 1.05
C MET A 117 13.39 -5.72 0.12
N SER A 118 13.34 -6.21 -1.12
CA SER A 118 14.37 -5.93 -2.12
C SER A 118 14.51 -4.43 -2.39
N LEU A 119 15.74 -3.91 -2.31
CA LEU A 119 16.04 -2.56 -2.77
C LEU A 119 16.06 -2.55 -4.29
N ILE A 120 15.09 -1.85 -4.90
CA ILE A 120 15.02 -1.67 -6.34
C ILE A 120 15.79 -0.41 -6.74
N GLY A 121 16.64 -0.53 -7.77
CA GLY A 121 17.31 0.61 -8.37
C GLY A 121 16.35 1.38 -9.28
N GLY A 122 16.12 2.65 -8.97
CA GLY A 122 15.25 3.52 -9.74
C GLY A 122 15.03 4.85 -9.03
N GLU A 123 14.41 5.79 -9.73
CA GLU A 123 14.04 7.11 -9.21
C GLU A 123 12.51 7.24 -9.21
N PRO A 124 11.89 7.82 -8.16
CA PRO A 124 10.46 8.07 -8.13
C PRO A 124 10.01 8.88 -9.34
N LEU A 125 8.84 8.53 -9.90
CA LEU A 125 8.25 9.21 -11.05
C LEU A 125 8.08 10.70 -10.74
N GLU A 126 7.67 11.08 -9.52
CA GLU A 126 7.55 12.49 -9.12
C GLU A 126 8.82 13.31 -9.34
N GLN A 127 10.02 12.72 -9.16
CA GLN A 127 11.30 13.43 -9.31
C GLN A 127 11.76 13.50 -10.77
N ARG A 128 11.23 12.62 -11.62
CA ARG A 128 11.65 12.47 -13.03
C ARG A 128 10.68 13.09 -14.00
N TRP A 129 9.41 13.21 -13.64
CA TRP A 129 8.30 13.55 -14.54
C TRP A 129 8.51 14.85 -15.32
N GLY A 130 8.97 15.91 -14.64
CA GLY A 130 9.25 17.21 -15.27
C GLY A 130 10.37 17.19 -16.32
N ALA A 131 11.23 16.16 -16.32
CA ALA A 131 12.33 16.00 -17.26
C ALA A 131 12.01 15.05 -18.43
N LEU A 132 10.91 14.30 -18.37
CA LEU A 132 10.48 13.40 -19.44
C LEU A 132 9.83 14.19 -20.57
N ASN A 133 10.06 13.78 -21.82
CA ASN A 133 9.27 14.27 -22.94
C ASN A 133 7.92 13.55 -23.05
N ASP A 134 7.04 14.04 -23.93
CA ASP A 134 5.70 13.50 -24.11
C ASP A 134 5.70 12.02 -24.53
N GLU A 135 6.61 11.61 -25.41
CA GLU A 135 6.71 10.21 -25.83
C GLU A 135 7.14 9.27 -24.70
N GLU A 136 8.07 9.70 -23.84
CA GLU A 136 8.50 8.97 -22.65
C GLU A 136 7.35 8.86 -21.63
N ARG A 137 6.60 9.95 -21.42
CA ARG A 137 5.43 9.98 -20.52
C ARG A 137 4.33 9.05 -21.01
N ASP A 138 4.01 9.09 -22.31
CA ASP A 138 3.01 8.22 -22.93
C ASP A 138 3.40 6.75 -22.83
N ALA A 139 4.68 6.43 -23.04
CA ALA A 139 5.20 5.07 -22.90
C ALA A 139 5.07 4.54 -21.47
N VAL A 140 5.47 5.34 -20.47
CA VAL A 140 5.33 4.99 -19.04
C VAL A 140 3.86 4.80 -18.67
N CYS A 141 2.96 5.70 -19.10
CA CYS A 141 1.53 5.59 -18.78
C CYS A 141 0.89 4.36 -19.41
N LYS A 142 1.32 3.98 -20.61
CA LYS A 142 0.90 2.72 -21.25
C LYS A 142 1.35 1.50 -20.44
N GLU A 143 2.60 1.46 -20.00
CA GLU A 143 3.08 0.39 -19.11
C GLU A 143 2.25 0.31 -17.82
N LEU A 144 1.99 1.46 -17.18
CA LEU A 144 1.17 1.53 -15.97
C LEU A 144 -0.25 1.03 -16.22
N ASN A 145 -0.89 1.39 -17.33
CA ASN A 145 -2.22 0.89 -17.68
C ASN A 145 -2.26 -0.64 -17.84
N ASP A 146 -1.26 -1.22 -18.51
CA ASP A 146 -1.15 -2.67 -18.68
C ASP A 146 -0.91 -3.38 -17.33
N MET A 147 -0.14 -2.76 -16.43
CA MET A 147 0.05 -3.25 -15.07
C MET A 147 -1.23 -3.16 -14.23
N VAL A 148 -1.97 -2.05 -14.31
CA VAL A 148 -3.28 -1.86 -13.66
C VAL A 148 -4.24 -2.96 -14.05
N LYS A 149 -4.40 -3.20 -15.35
CA LYS A 149 -5.22 -4.30 -15.87
C LYS A 149 -4.77 -5.66 -15.34
N THR A 150 -3.46 -5.83 -15.17
CA THR A 150 -2.88 -7.08 -14.68
C THR A 150 -3.26 -7.33 -13.22
N TRP A 151 -3.08 -6.36 -12.30
CA TRP A 151 -3.48 -6.60 -10.90
C TRP A 151 -5.00 -6.60 -10.71
N ARG A 152 -5.76 -5.83 -11.51
CA ARG A 152 -7.23 -5.89 -11.51
C ARG A 152 -7.80 -7.24 -11.95
N SER A 153 -7.00 -8.09 -12.61
CA SER A 153 -7.38 -9.45 -12.99
C SER A 153 -7.09 -10.50 -11.91
N LEU A 154 -6.55 -10.11 -10.75
CA LEU A 154 -6.50 -10.99 -9.60
C LEU A 154 -7.94 -11.35 -9.18
N GLU A 155 -8.13 -12.59 -8.74
CA GLU A 155 -9.41 -13.09 -8.23
C GLU A 155 -9.36 -13.25 -6.71
N GLN A 156 -10.52 -13.09 -6.05
CA GLN A 156 -10.63 -13.29 -4.61
C GLN A 156 -10.37 -14.77 -4.26
N PRO A 157 -9.60 -15.06 -3.19
CA PRO A 157 -9.26 -16.44 -2.83
C PRO A 157 -10.49 -17.30 -2.50
N ASP A 158 -11.47 -16.69 -1.83
CA ASP A 158 -12.72 -17.30 -1.44
C ASP A 158 -13.79 -16.89 -2.46
N GLN A 159 -14.58 -17.84 -2.98
CA GLN A 159 -15.67 -17.55 -3.95
C GLN A 159 -16.80 -16.67 -3.37
N VAL A 160 -16.66 -16.17 -2.15
CA VAL A 160 -17.57 -15.22 -1.52
C VAL A 160 -17.02 -13.82 -1.74
N LEU A 161 -17.69 -13.06 -2.61
CA LEU A 161 -17.39 -11.65 -2.87
C LEU A 161 -17.35 -10.85 -1.56
N TYR A 162 -16.26 -10.10 -1.35
CA TYR A 162 -16.16 -9.13 -0.27
C TYR A 162 -15.44 -7.84 -0.69
N VAL A 163 -15.73 -6.74 0.01
CA VAL A 163 -14.93 -5.51 0.03
C VAL A 163 -14.08 -5.54 1.30
N GLY A 164 -12.76 -5.50 1.17
CA GLY A 164 -11.83 -5.72 2.29
C GLY A 164 -10.38 -5.90 1.86
N GLY A 165 -9.47 -5.89 2.84
CA GLY A 165 -8.06 -6.21 2.64
C GLY A 165 -7.83 -7.71 2.43
N LEU A 166 -6.56 -8.11 2.26
CA LEU A 166 -6.17 -9.51 2.11
C LEU A 166 -6.71 -10.38 3.26
N ASP A 167 -7.08 -11.63 2.96
CA ASP A 167 -7.53 -12.64 3.94
C ASP A 167 -8.67 -12.17 4.85
N ASN A 168 -9.67 -11.49 4.25
CA ASN A 168 -10.85 -10.98 4.94
C ASN A 168 -10.51 -9.97 6.07
N GLN A 169 -9.40 -9.24 5.94
CA GLN A 169 -9.08 -8.16 6.87
C GLN A 169 -9.81 -6.87 6.50
N PRO A 170 -9.97 -5.92 7.44
CA PRO A 170 -10.42 -4.58 7.10
C PRO A 170 -9.45 -3.89 6.11
N LEU A 171 -9.98 -2.99 5.29
CA LEU A 171 -9.19 -2.12 4.44
C LEU A 171 -8.23 -1.26 5.29
N ASN A 172 -7.04 -1.01 4.76
CA ASN A 172 -6.02 -0.15 5.40
C ASN A 172 -5.93 1.23 4.73
N ASP A 173 -7.05 1.74 4.21
CA ASP A 173 -7.13 3.04 3.56
C ASP A 173 -7.02 4.18 4.57
N ILE A 174 -6.16 5.16 4.29
CA ILE A 174 -6.01 6.39 5.09
C ILE A 174 -7.32 7.19 5.25
N PHE A 175 -8.20 7.22 4.25
CA PHE A 175 -9.49 7.90 4.32
C PHE A 175 -10.49 7.18 5.23
N LEU A 176 -10.23 5.93 5.62
CA LEU A 176 -11.02 5.16 6.58
C LEU A 176 -10.37 5.12 7.98
N SER A 177 -9.20 5.74 8.16
CA SER A 177 -8.41 5.62 9.39
C SER A 177 -9.13 6.17 10.64
N GLY A 178 -9.91 7.25 10.50
CA GLY A 178 -10.75 7.82 11.57
C GLY A 178 -12.03 7.03 11.86
N HIS A 179 -12.41 6.10 10.98
CA HIS A 179 -13.66 5.35 11.02
C HIS A 179 -13.43 3.88 10.66
N ARG A 180 -12.69 3.17 11.52
CA ARG A 180 -12.30 1.76 11.29
C ARG A 180 -13.49 0.81 11.17
N ASP A 181 -14.66 1.20 11.68
CA ASP A 181 -15.93 0.49 11.49
C ASP A 181 -16.39 0.47 10.02
N LEU A 182 -15.95 1.44 9.20
CA LEU A 182 -16.25 1.52 7.77
C LEU A 182 -15.28 0.71 6.90
N ALA A 183 -14.20 0.16 7.48
CA ALA A 183 -13.16 -0.54 6.71
C ALA A 183 -13.52 -1.99 6.35
N GLY A 184 -14.65 -2.52 6.82
CA GLY A 184 -15.08 -3.87 6.53
C GLY A 184 -14.29 -4.96 7.29
N PRO A 185 -14.23 -6.20 6.77
CA PRO A 185 -14.73 -6.61 5.46
C PRO A 185 -16.26 -6.60 5.36
N PHE A 186 -16.79 -6.31 4.17
CA PHE A 186 -18.22 -6.46 3.86
C PHE A 186 -18.40 -7.62 2.90
N HIS A 187 -19.23 -8.60 3.25
CA HIS A 187 -19.44 -9.82 2.46
C HIS A 187 -20.79 -9.83 1.74
N GLY A 188 -20.83 -10.58 0.64
CA GLY A 188 -22.03 -10.90 -0.12
C GLY A 188 -22.18 -10.07 -1.39
N ALA A 189 -23.20 -10.37 -2.19
CA ALA A 189 -23.48 -9.65 -3.43
C ALA A 189 -23.77 -8.14 -3.21
N ASP A 190 -24.16 -7.76 -2.00
CA ASP A 190 -24.41 -6.40 -1.54
C ASP A 190 -23.22 -5.77 -0.79
N ALA A 191 -22.02 -6.37 -0.86
CA ALA A 191 -20.82 -5.87 -0.17
C ALA A 191 -20.50 -4.42 -0.51
N VAL A 192 -20.58 -4.05 -1.78
CA VAL A 192 -20.34 -2.67 -2.24
C VAL A 192 -21.40 -1.72 -1.69
N GLN A 193 -22.68 -2.12 -1.72
CA GLN A 193 -23.76 -1.31 -1.16
C GLN A 193 -23.59 -1.10 0.35
N LYS A 194 -23.19 -2.14 1.10
CA LYS A 194 -22.90 -2.03 2.54
C LYS A 194 -21.77 -1.04 2.81
N PHE A 195 -20.69 -1.14 2.04
CA PHE A 195 -19.55 -0.22 2.15
C PHE A 195 -19.95 1.22 1.81
N GLN A 196 -20.63 1.44 0.68
CA GLN A 196 -21.15 2.73 0.26
C GLN A 196 -22.10 3.35 1.29
N ASN A 197 -23.04 2.57 1.84
CA ASN A 197 -23.96 3.02 2.88
C ASN A 197 -23.22 3.44 4.15
N GLY A 198 -22.18 2.71 4.57
CA GLY A 198 -21.37 3.11 5.73
C GLY A 198 -20.64 4.44 5.49
N CYS A 199 -20.14 4.63 4.28
CA CYS A 199 -19.46 5.85 3.85
C CYS A 199 -20.41 7.01 3.49
N ASP A 200 -21.74 6.82 3.54
CA ASP A 200 -22.75 7.75 3.00
C ASP A 200 -22.44 8.18 1.54
N ILE A 201 -22.01 7.22 0.71
CA ILE A 201 -21.74 7.42 -0.70
C ILE A 201 -22.94 6.93 -1.52
N GLU A 202 -23.61 7.85 -2.21
CA GLU A 202 -24.71 7.54 -3.11
C GLU A 202 -24.19 7.42 -4.55
N ILE A 203 -23.98 6.18 -5.01
CA ILE A 203 -23.61 5.86 -6.40
C ILE A 203 -24.58 4.78 -6.88
N ASP A 204 -25.29 5.07 -7.97
CA ASP A 204 -26.25 4.15 -8.55
C ASP A 204 -25.57 3.08 -9.43
N GLY A 205 -26.19 1.90 -9.49
CA GLY A 205 -25.82 0.82 -10.41
C GLY A 205 -24.90 -0.24 -9.82
N GLU A 206 -24.66 -1.30 -10.60
CA GLU A 206 -23.77 -2.37 -10.19
C GLU A 206 -22.30 -1.95 -10.34
N VAL A 207 -21.60 -1.86 -9.22
CA VAL A 207 -20.17 -1.56 -9.19
C VAL A 207 -19.38 -2.84 -8.90
N PRO A 208 -18.45 -3.25 -9.77
CA PRO A 208 -17.65 -4.43 -9.53
C PRO A 208 -16.64 -4.21 -8.40
N VAL A 209 -16.34 -5.29 -7.66
CA VAL A 209 -15.21 -5.33 -6.74
C VAL A 209 -13.98 -5.83 -7.49
N VAL A 210 -12.87 -5.09 -7.39
CA VAL A 210 -11.60 -5.41 -8.05
C VAL A 210 -10.45 -5.25 -7.07
N PHE A 211 -9.34 -5.93 -7.33
CA PHE A 211 -8.11 -5.68 -6.58
C PHE A 211 -7.50 -4.35 -7.03
N THR A 212 -7.16 -3.49 -6.07
CA THR A 212 -6.55 -2.18 -6.31
C THR A 212 -5.23 -2.07 -5.57
N HIS A 213 -4.30 -1.27 -6.10
CA HIS A 213 -3.13 -0.80 -5.37
C HIS A 213 -3.54 0.20 -4.28
N ASP A 214 -4.53 1.03 -4.61
CA ASP A 214 -5.16 2.03 -3.75
C ASP A 214 -4.26 3.18 -3.24
N ASP A 215 -2.97 3.15 -3.53
CA ASP A 215 -2.05 4.27 -3.32
C ASP A 215 -1.19 4.56 -4.55
N LEU A 216 -1.78 4.45 -5.74
CA LEU A 216 -1.07 4.61 -7.02
C LEU A 216 -0.83 6.09 -7.33
N VAL A 217 0.25 6.63 -6.77
CA VAL A 217 0.67 8.03 -6.94
C VAL A 217 2.11 8.11 -7.47
N PRO A 218 2.51 9.22 -8.11
CA PRO A 218 3.88 9.42 -8.62
C PRO A 218 5.05 9.03 -7.69
N PRO A 219 5.01 9.25 -6.37
CA PRO A 219 6.05 8.77 -5.45
C PRO A 219 6.22 7.24 -5.39
N ASN A 220 5.15 6.50 -5.66
CA ASN A 220 5.08 5.04 -5.52
C ASN A 220 5.41 4.28 -6.82
N ILE A 221 5.84 5.01 -7.86
CA ILE A 221 6.24 4.46 -9.16
C ILE A 221 7.73 4.74 -9.32
N LEU A 222 8.56 3.69 -9.35
CA LEU A 222 9.99 3.81 -9.61
C LEU A 222 10.26 3.63 -11.10
N LEU A 223 11.04 4.55 -11.68
CA LEU A 223 11.47 4.51 -13.07
C LEU A 223 12.93 4.06 -13.18
N SER A 224 13.26 3.31 -14.24
CA SER A 224 14.64 2.95 -14.54
C SER A 224 15.49 4.19 -14.85
N PRO A 225 16.79 4.19 -14.51
CA PRO A 225 17.66 5.33 -14.82
C PRO A 225 17.87 5.51 -16.33
N GLY A 226 18.16 6.74 -16.76
CA GLY A 226 18.49 7.06 -18.15
C GLY A 226 17.31 7.51 -19.00
N LYS A 227 17.53 7.56 -20.33
CA LYS A 227 16.54 7.94 -21.34
C LYS A 227 15.62 6.75 -21.68
N ASN A 228 14.39 7.04 -22.07
CA ASN A 228 13.34 6.04 -22.32
C ASN A 228 13.16 5.13 -21.11
N PRO A 229 12.85 5.69 -19.93
CA PRO A 229 12.69 4.90 -18.73
C PRO A 229 11.50 3.94 -18.85
N VAL A 230 11.63 2.78 -18.24
CA VAL A 230 10.54 1.82 -18.02
C VAL A 230 10.17 1.82 -16.54
N VAL A 231 9.00 1.27 -16.20
CA VAL A 231 8.61 1.09 -14.80
C VAL A 231 9.50 0.02 -14.16
N ALA A 232 10.37 0.44 -13.23
CA ALA A 232 11.30 -0.42 -12.51
C ALA A 232 10.64 -1.14 -11.32
N ALA A 233 9.68 -0.49 -10.64
CA ALA A 233 8.83 -1.11 -9.62
C ALA A 233 7.61 -0.27 -9.27
N ILE A 234 6.54 -0.94 -8.86
CA ILE A 234 5.42 -0.37 -8.11
C ILE A 234 5.63 -0.71 -6.63
N ILE A 235 5.65 0.31 -5.77
CA ILE A 235 5.97 0.18 -4.34
C ILE A 235 4.80 0.67 -3.47
N ASP A 236 4.85 0.35 -2.18
CA ASP A 236 3.84 0.75 -1.17
C ASP A 236 2.44 0.15 -1.37
N TRP A 237 2.37 -1.18 -1.34
CA TRP A 237 1.12 -1.95 -1.44
C TRP A 237 0.34 -2.01 -0.10
N GLY A 238 0.62 -1.11 0.84
CA GLY A 238 0.07 -1.19 2.20
C GLY A 238 -1.41 -0.85 2.34
N GLN A 239 -1.99 -0.19 1.33
CA GLN A 239 -3.42 0.12 1.25
C GLN A 239 -4.16 -0.79 0.25
N ALA A 240 -3.43 -1.69 -0.43
CA ALA A 240 -3.99 -2.54 -1.47
C ALA A 240 -5.02 -3.54 -0.91
N GLY A 241 -6.02 -3.87 -1.72
CA GLY A 241 -7.14 -4.70 -1.29
C GLY A 241 -8.22 -4.82 -2.34
N TRP A 242 -9.38 -5.32 -1.94
CA TRP A 242 -10.57 -5.47 -2.78
C TRP A 242 -11.54 -4.31 -2.53
N TYR A 243 -11.62 -3.41 -3.52
CA TYR A 243 -12.40 -2.17 -3.43
C TYR A 243 -13.46 -2.12 -4.54
N PRO A 244 -14.51 -1.29 -4.39
CA PRO A 244 -15.33 -0.86 -5.53
C PRO A 244 -14.45 -0.21 -6.61
N ALA A 245 -14.63 -0.58 -7.88
CA ALA A 245 -13.70 -0.24 -8.95
C ALA A 245 -13.45 1.27 -9.19
N TYR A 246 -14.39 2.14 -8.80
CA TYR A 246 -14.22 3.59 -8.93
C TYR A 246 -13.20 4.18 -7.94
N TRP A 247 -12.95 3.49 -6.82
CA TRP A 247 -12.28 4.06 -5.65
C TRP A 247 -10.83 4.47 -5.94
N GLU A 248 -10.10 3.61 -6.66
CA GLU A 248 -8.68 3.83 -6.98
C GLU A 248 -8.46 5.08 -7.86
N TYR A 249 -9.34 5.32 -8.85
CA TYR A 249 -9.27 6.53 -9.68
C TYR A 249 -9.58 7.79 -8.84
N CYS A 250 -10.63 7.73 -8.02
CA CYS A 250 -11.00 8.86 -7.17
C CYS A 250 -9.88 9.24 -6.21
N LYS A 251 -9.26 8.24 -5.56
CA LYS A 251 -8.14 8.42 -4.65
C LYS A 251 -6.89 8.93 -5.35
N ALA A 252 -6.48 8.32 -6.46
CA ALA A 252 -5.32 8.77 -7.23
C ALA A 252 -5.48 10.22 -7.73
N ARG A 253 -6.71 10.65 -8.05
CA ARG A 253 -7.01 12.06 -8.39
C ARG A 253 -6.95 13.01 -7.20
N ARG A 254 -7.25 12.52 -5.99
CA ARG A 254 -7.37 13.34 -4.77
C ARG A 254 -6.05 13.54 -4.05
N VAL A 255 -5.17 12.55 -4.05
CA VAL A 255 -3.89 12.57 -3.31
C VAL A 255 -2.86 13.36 -4.12
N ARG A 256 -2.28 14.39 -3.50
CA ARG A 256 -1.26 15.24 -4.13
C ARG A 256 0.14 14.83 -3.71
N PRO A 257 1.10 14.68 -4.64
CA PRO A 257 2.51 14.47 -4.32
C PRO A 257 3.16 15.70 -3.64
N ASN A 258 4.45 15.59 -3.31
CA ASN A 258 5.18 16.72 -2.73
C ASN A 258 5.38 17.82 -3.79
N PRO A 259 4.88 19.07 -3.58
CA PRO A 259 5.03 20.16 -4.53
C PRO A 259 6.48 20.59 -4.78
N GLU A 260 7.44 20.16 -3.94
CA GLU A 260 8.87 20.36 -4.19
C GLU A 260 9.37 19.63 -5.44
N TYR A 261 8.79 18.45 -5.75
CA TYR A 261 9.19 17.63 -6.91
C TYR A 261 8.11 17.59 -7.99
N PHE A 262 6.86 17.80 -7.61
CA PHE A 262 5.70 17.72 -8.48
C PHE A 262 4.80 18.94 -8.30
N ASP A 263 5.18 20.04 -8.96
CA ASP A 263 4.48 21.32 -8.82
C ASP A 263 3.02 21.26 -9.31
N GLU A 264 2.27 22.34 -9.06
CA GLU A 264 0.84 22.39 -9.38
C GLU A 264 0.53 22.20 -10.87
N ASN A 265 1.44 22.62 -11.78
CA ASN A 265 1.24 22.44 -13.22
C ASN A 265 1.45 20.97 -13.61
N LEU A 266 2.47 20.32 -13.04
CA LEU A 266 2.72 18.89 -13.26
C LEU A 266 1.60 18.04 -12.65
N ASP A 267 1.07 18.42 -11.49
CA ASP A 267 -0.08 17.78 -10.86
C ASP A 267 -1.35 17.93 -11.71
N GLU A 268 -1.63 19.14 -12.21
CA GLU A 268 -2.77 19.36 -13.12
C GLU A 268 -2.61 18.56 -14.43
N GLU A 269 -1.43 18.57 -15.04
CA GLU A 269 -1.13 17.79 -16.24
C GLU A 269 -1.32 16.28 -15.99
N TRP A 270 -0.74 15.77 -14.91
CA TRP A 270 -0.88 14.36 -14.52
C TRP A 270 -2.35 13.96 -14.40
N ASN A 271 -3.14 14.73 -13.67
CA ASN A 271 -4.53 14.43 -13.40
C ASN A 271 -5.43 14.55 -14.63
N THR A 272 -5.17 15.52 -15.51
CA THR A 272 -6.05 15.82 -16.65
C THR A 272 -5.68 15.04 -17.91
N ARG A 273 -4.38 14.79 -18.14
CA ARG A 273 -3.88 14.16 -19.38
C ARG A 273 -3.52 12.69 -19.20
N TYR A 274 -2.86 12.33 -18.11
CA TYR A 274 -2.18 11.03 -18.00
C TYR A 274 -2.90 10.02 -17.12
N LEU A 275 -3.40 10.44 -15.95
CA LEU A 275 -4.14 9.59 -15.03
C LEU A 275 -5.34 8.88 -15.70
N PRO A 276 -6.17 9.54 -16.54
CA PRO A 276 -7.26 8.88 -17.27
C PRO A 276 -6.82 7.84 -18.31
N THR A 277 -5.54 7.82 -18.68
CA THR A 277 -4.96 6.79 -19.57
C THR A 277 -4.47 5.57 -18.79
N ILE A 278 -4.20 5.73 -17.50
CA ILE A 278 -3.70 4.69 -16.60
C ILE A 278 -4.86 3.96 -15.91
N LEU A 279 -5.80 4.73 -15.35
CA LEU A 279 -6.96 4.27 -14.60
C LEU A 279 -8.24 4.70 -15.31
N ASP A 280 -9.29 3.87 -15.23
CA ASP A 280 -10.58 4.18 -15.83
C ASP A 280 -11.19 5.42 -15.13
N PRO A 281 -11.39 6.54 -15.85
CA PRO A 281 -11.97 7.74 -15.27
C PRO A 281 -13.44 7.51 -14.92
N VAL A 282 -13.91 8.25 -13.92
CA VAL A 282 -15.29 8.19 -13.44
C VAL A 282 -16.00 9.51 -13.72
N ASP A 283 -17.33 9.45 -13.77
CA ASP A 283 -18.14 10.65 -13.93
C ASP A 283 -18.07 11.53 -12.67
N ASP A 284 -17.94 12.85 -12.88
CA ASP A 284 -17.71 13.79 -11.78
C ASP A 284 -18.94 13.89 -10.88
N GLU A 285 -20.15 14.01 -11.45
CA GLU A 285 -21.37 14.27 -10.68
C GLU A 285 -21.92 13.02 -10.01
N THR A 286 -21.85 11.87 -10.69
CA THR A 286 -22.49 10.63 -10.23
C THR A 286 -21.56 9.71 -9.45
N VAL A 287 -20.23 9.94 -9.49
CA VAL A 287 -19.25 9.07 -8.80
C VAL A 287 -18.23 9.86 -8.00
N TYR A 288 -17.48 10.78 -8.62
CA TYR A 288 -16.38 11.45 -7.93
C TYR A 288 -16.86 12.42 -6.84
N HIS A 289 -17.87 13.25 -7.09
CA HIS A 289 -18.41 14.21 -6.11
C HIS A 289 -19.04 13.50 -4.89
N PRO A 290 -19.87 12.44 -5.03
CA PRO A 290 -20.34 11.65 -3.89
C PRO A 290 -19.19 11.06 -3.06
N TRP A 291 -18.18 10.48 -3.71
CA TRP A 291 -17.00 9.96 -3.01
C TRP A 291 -16.19 11.07 -2.32
N LEU A 292 -16.01 12.21 -2.99
CA LEU A 292 -15.29 13.35 -2.46
C LEU A 292 -16.01 13.95 -1.25
N TRP A 293 -17.35 13.97 -1.28
CA TRP A 293 -18.15 14.39 -0.13
C TRP A 293 -17.90 13.51 1.09
N PHE A 294 -17.84 12.18 0.92
CA PHE A 294 -17.40 11.27 1.98
C PHE A 294 -16.01 11.66 2.49
N VAL A 295 -15.04 11.84 1.59
CA VAL A 295 -13.67 12.20 1.96
C VAL A 295 -13.59 13.55 2.70
N LEU A 296 -14.43 14.53 2.38
CA LEU A 296 -14.43 15.83 3.04
C LEU A 296 -15.26 15.89 4.32
N SER A 297 -16.25 15.00 4.47
CA SER A 297 -17.17 15.00 5.63
C SER A 297 -16.76 14.01 6.72
N LYS A 298 -16.18 12.87 6.33
CA LYS A 298 -15.76 11.76 7.20
C LYS A 298 -14.32 11.31 6.95
N GLY A 299 -13.74 11.62 5.79
CA GLY A 299 -12.38 11.22 5.44
C GLY A 299 -11.33 12.06 6.17
N ILE A 300 -10.59 11.40 7.07
CA ILE A 300 -9.54 11.95 7.95
C ILE A 300 -10.08 12.78 9.12
#